data_AF-A0A7S3KPP0-F1
#
_entry.id   AF-A0A7S3KPP0-F1
#
_cell.length_a   1.000
_cell.length_b   1.000
_cell.length_c   1.000
_cell.angle_alpha   90.00
_cell.angle_beta   90.00
_cell.angle_gamma   90.00
#
_symmetry.space_group_name_H-M   'P 1'
#
loop_
_entity.id
_entity.type
_entity.pdbx_description
1 polymer ?
#
loop_
_entity_poly.entity_id
_entity_poly.type
_entity_poly.pdbx_seq_one_letter_code
_entity_poly.pdbx_strand_id
1 'polypeptide(L)'
;NFKEGNIILSVNAVSEEEEAKLCVSDTELTNEDSPLLAVLDIREFKDHKLIKCSNPSGGFTSFTIYKPNETHSLTGELIEPVVLPSGTTRKIESTFWLKWEDVLSYYTQINLCWNPSIYPFKKQIHSFWKNRYLPESEYPNLSGKFLDENYCVEYCPQFVFTIPPHKDDFEVRIFLQRHMRNFEQNGDRFISFKLFSFEGYRAIYPEDNLRAFQYSKREMCSDVFIFENSNSDESYVLAILKGDDIDKSDEVQFSLDVLSFIDIDVKELPEPVIEDSYQVKGKWNPKRPGGDLLSENSLNNPHYKVTVIEPVHIQIKAECEKNSIMLAVFEGGSKISETPFSNITKNKNPGCYSKGFSCLETTLEPGDYTVILCTEEA
;
A
#
# COMPACT_ATOMS: atom_id res chain seq x y z
N ASN A 1 12.40 21.52 11.71
CA ASN A 1 11.04 21.32 11.16
C ASN A 1 9.89 21.96 11.93
N PHE A 2 9.42 21.45 13.09
CA PHE A 2 8.23 22.02 13.77
C PHE A 2 8.44 23.48 14.24
N LYS A 3 9.54 23.77 14.93
CA LYS A 3 9.89 25.13 15.38
C LYS A 3 10.23 26.11 14.25
N GLU A 4 10.54 25.60 13.07
CA GLU A 4 10.83 26.40 11.87
C GLU A 4 9.55 26.72 11.08
N GLY A 5 8.37 26.27 11.54
CA GLY A 5 7.10 26.49 10.86
C GLY A 5 6.87 25.58 9.65
N ASN A 6 7.70 24.55 9.46
CA ASN A 6 7.59 23.62 8.34
C ASN A 6 6.61 22.48 8.58
N ILE A 7 6.10 22.33 9.81
CA ILE A 7 5.13 21.30 10.17
C ILE A 7 4.04 21.94 11.02
N ILE A 8 2.79 21.65 10.71
CA ILE A 8 1.60 21.98 11.48
C ILE A 8 0.99 20.66 11.95
N LEU A 9 0.66 20.59 13.24
CA LEU A 9 0.10 19.40 13.87
C LEU A 9 -1.25 19.74 14.51
N SER A 10 -2.17 18.78 14.48
CA SER A 10 -3.40 18.84 15.29
C SER A 10 -3.77 17.47 15.83
N VAL A 11 -4.38 17.42 17.01
CA VAL A 11 -4.91 16.19 17.63
C VAL A 11 -6.44 16.23 17.60
N ASN A 12 -7.06 15.08 17.34
CA ASN A 12 -8.52 14.92 17.27
C ASN A 12 -8.97 13.65 18.01
N ALA A 13 -10.19 13.67 18.55
CA ALA A 13 -10.80 12.59 19.33
C ALA A 13 -11.87 11.79 18.55
N VAL A 14 -12.13 12.13 17.30
CA VAL A 14 -13.19 11.52 16.47
C VAL A 14 -12.76 10.13 15.96
N SER A 15 -13.70 9.19 15.94
CA SER A 15 -13.49 7.86 15.32
C SER A 15 -13.59 7.94 13.79
N GLU A 16 -12.80 7.16 13.04
CA GLU A 16 -12.73 7.22 11.57
C GLU A 16 -14.10 7.06 10.86
N GLU A 17 -15.06 6.36 11.47
CA GLU A 17 -16.43 6.20 10.94
C GLU A 17 -17.27 7.49 10.94
N GLU A 18 -16.94 8.46 11.79
CA GLU A 18 -17.65 9.75 11.87
C GLU A 18 -17.05 10.80 10.91
N GLU A 19 -15.73 10.77 10.67
CA GLU A 19 -15.10 11.64 9.66
C GLU A 19 -15.64 11.37 8.24
N ALA A 20 -15.92 10.11 7.91
CA ALA A 20 -16.51 9.73 6.62
C ALA A 20 -17.96 10.20 6.45
N LYS A 21 -18.72 10.34 7.55
CA LYS A 21 -20.08 10.91 7.54
C LYS A 21 -20.05 12.44 7.44
N LEU A 22 -19.08 13.08 8.07
CA LEU A 22 -18.90 14.54 8.08
C LEU A 22 -18.48 15.14 6.73
N CYS A 23 -17.89 14.34 5.84
CA CYS A 23 -17.54 14.80 4.47
C CYS A 23 -18.74 14.83 3.51
N VAL A 24 -19.93 14.35 3.91
CA VAL A 24 -21.10 14.18 3.02
C VAL A 24 -22.29 15.05 3.43
N SER A 25 -22.28 15.71 4.60
CA SER A 25 -23.40 16.56 5.02
C SER A 25 -22.99 17.97 5.45
N ASP A 26 -23.58 18.96 4.78
CA ASP A 26 -23.69 20.38 5.21
C ASP A 26 -24.53 20.49 6.50
N THR A 27 -24.14 19.79 7.55
CA THR A 27 -24.75 19.89 8.87
C THR A 27 -23.87 20.71 9.79
N GLU A 28 -24.41 21.83 10.25
CA GLU A 28 -23.81 22.73 11.22
C GLU A 28 -23.28 21.95 12.43
N LEU A 29 -21.94 21.92 12.56
CA LEU A 29 -21.24 21.35 13.70
C LEU A 29 -21.67 22.09 14.98
N THR A 30 -22.34 21.40 15.89
CA THR A 30 -22.46 21.86 17.28
C THR A 30 -21.13 21.65 17.98
N ASN A 31 -20.54 22.74 18.48
CA ASN A 31 -19.21 22.87 19.09
C ASN A 31 -18.89 21.95 20.30
N GLU A 32 -19.73 20.98 20.66
CA GLU A 32 -19.61 20.26 21.95
C GLU A 32 -18.93 18.89 21.88
N ASP A 33 -18.79 18.23 20.71
CA ASP A 33 -18.52 16.77 20.72
C ASP A 33 -17.12 16.28 20.29
N SER A 34 -16.15 17.13 19.91
CA SER A 34 -14.73 16.72 19.82
C SER A 34 -13.82 17.91 19.50
N PRO A 35 -12.97 18.39 20.43
CA PRO A 35 -12.13 19.55 20.15
C PRO A 35 -10.94 19.14 19.27
N LEU A 36 -10.95 19.58 18.01
CA LEU A 36 -9.74 19.66 17.20
C LEU A 36 -8.77 20.64 17.88
N LEU A 37 -7.64 20.14 18.36
CA LEU A 37 -6.63 21.01 18.99
C LEU A 37 -5.46 21.25 18.05
N ALA A 38 -5.13 22.52 17.84
CA ALA A 38 -3.92 22.92 17.18
C ALA A 38 -2.72 22.75 18.12
N VAL A 39 -1.69 22.03 17.68
CA VAL A 39 -0.45 21.88 18.44
C VAL A 39 0.46 23.07 18.15
N LEU A 40 0.90 23.75 19.20
CA LEU A 40 1.72 24.95 19.13
C LEU A 40 3.18 24.72 19.54
N ASP A 41 3.44 23.73 20.40
CA ASP A 41 4.80 23.42 20.87
C ASP A 41 4.88 21.97 21.38
N ILE A 42 6.06 21.37 21.30
CA ILE A 42 6.36 20.05 21.87
C ILE A 42 7.68 20.17 22.61
N ARG A 43 7.69 19.77 23.88
CA ARG A 43 8.88 19.86 24.75
C ARG A 43 9.05 18.62 25.59
N GLU A 44 10.30 18.29 25.86
CA GLU A 44 10.68 17.32 26.87
C GLU A 44 11.13 18.05 28.12
N PHE A 45 10.60 17.66 29.27
CA PHE A 45 10.92 18.23 30.56
C PHE A 45 10.97 17.14 31.63
N LYS A 46 12.16 16.88 32.19
CA LYS A 46 12.39 15.87 33.23
C LYS A 46 11.73 14.52 32.89
N ASP A 47 12.06 13.99 31.71
CA ASP A 47 11.54 12.73 31.15
C ASP A 47 10.04 12.73 30.79
N HIS A 48 9.33 13.84 30.98
CA HIS A 48 7.97 14.00 30.49
C HIS A 48 7.94 14.70 29.13
N LYS A 49 7.24 14.09 28.17
CA LYS A 49 6.90 14.71 26.88
C LYS A 49 5.60 15.50 27.06
N LEU A 50 5.68 16.80 26.80
CA LEU A 50 4.57 17.75 26.93
C LEU A 50 4.25 18.34 25.55
N ILE A 51 2.95 18.45 25.26
CA ILE A 51 2.44 19.09 24.06
C ILE A 51 1.65 20.33 24.45
N LYS A 52 1.96 21.47 23.84
CA LYS A 52 1.22 22.71 24.01
C LYS A 52 0.15 22.75 22.93
N CYS A 53 -1.11 22.80 23.34
CA CYS A 53 -2.25 22.79 22.45
C CYS A 53 -3.04 24.10 22.57
N SER A 54 -3.79 24.43 21.52
CA SER A 54 -4.81 25.47 21.57
C SER A 54 -6.10 25.01 20.90
N ASN A 55 -7.23 25.35 21.50
CA ASN A 55 -8.54 25.14 20.89
C ASN A 55 -8.88 26.37 20.00
N PRO A 56 -8.89 26.24 18.66
CA PRO A 56 -9.19 27.35 17.75
C PRO A 56 -10.63 27.87 17.88
N SER A 57 -11.58 26.99 18.22
CA SER A 57 -13.01 27.31 18.34
C SER A 57 -13.36 28.03 19.65
N GLY A 58 -12.45 28.03 20.63
CA GLY A 58 -12.71 28.51 21.98
C GLY A 58 -13.64 27.58 22.77
N GLY A 59 -13.66 27.74 24.09
CA GLY A 59 -14.42 26.88 25.00
C GLY A 59 -13.62 25.70 25.52
N PHE A 60 -13.78 25.41 26.81
CA PHE A 60 -13.20 24.25 27.47
C PHE A 60 -14.28 23.52 28.23
N THR A 61 -14.38 22.22 27.99
CA THR A 61 -15.11 21.26 28.82
C THR A 61 -14.08 20.41 29.55
N SER A 62 -13.56 20.95 30.66
CA SER A 62 -12.66 20.29 31.64
C SER A 62 -11.42 19.53 31.11
N PHE A 63 -10.22 20.10 31.30
CA PHE A 63 -8.96 19.37 31.10
C PHE A 63 -7.99 19.61 32.28
N THR A 64 -7.18 18.61 32.60
CA THR A 64 -6.02 18.81 33.50
C THR A 64 -4.95 19.54 32.71
N ILE A 65 -4.63 20.76 33.13
CA ILE A 65 -3.61 21.58 32.49
C ILE A 65 -2.33 21.48 33.30
N TYR A 66 -1.23 21.17 32.63
CA TYR A 66 0.08 21.15 33.27
C TYR A 66 0.77 22.50 33.05
N LYS A 67 1.32 23.09 34.12
CA LYS A 67 2.17 24.29 34.01
C LYS A 67 3.58 23.95 34.45
N PRO A 68 4.59 24.11 33.59
CA PRO A 68 5.98 24.08 34.01
C PRO A 68 6.27 25.36 34.81
N ASN A 69 6.47 25.25 36.13
CA ASN A 69 6.89 26.40 36.93
C ASN A 69 8.40 26.68 36.76
N GLU A 70 8.79 27.95 36.92
CA GLU A 70 10.20 28.41 36.89
C GLU A 70 11.09 27.70 37.94
N THR A 71 10.48 27.03 38.92
CA THR A 71 11.13 26.38 40.07
C THR A 71 11.26 24.85 39.96
N HIS A 72 11.22 24.28 38.76
CA HIS A 72 11.53 22.87 38.49
C HIS A 72 10.50 21.82 39.00
N SER A 73 9.22 22.14 39.12
CA SER A 73 8.15 21.15 39.38
C SER A 73 7.01 21.23 38.35
N LEU A 74 6.51 20.07 37.91
CA LEU A 74 5.27 19.96 37.12
C LEU A 74 4.10 19.92 38.09
N THR A 75 3.36 21.02 38.21
CA THR A 75 2.09 21.05 38.95
C THR A 75 0.95 20.90 37.94
N GLY A 76 0.21 19.80 38.02
CA GLY A 76 -1.05 19.65 37.29
C GLY A 76 -2.15 20.38 38.04
N GLU A 77 -2.81 21.34 37.40
CA GLU A 77 -4.03 21.97 37.92
C GLU A 77 -5.21 21.49 37.07
N LEU A 78 -6.21 20.87 37.71
CA LEU A 78 -7.50 20.63 37.09
C LEU A 78 -8.19 21.99 36.90
N ILE A 79 -8.42 22.41 35.66
CA ILE A 79 -9.35 23.51 35.40
C ILE A 79 -10.72 22.87 35.21
N GLU A 80 -11.48 22.77 36.30
CA GLU A 80 -12.92 22.48 36.24
C GLU A 80 -13.62 23.53 35.37
N PRO A 81 -14.71 23.18 34.66
CA PRO A 81 -15.38 24.10 33.76
C PRO A 81 -15.82 25.31 34.59
N VAL A 82 -15.18 26.45 34.34
CA VAL A 82 -15.58 27.70 34.95
C VAL A 82 -16.92 28.04 34.32
N VAL A 83 -18.01 27.63 34.97
CA VAL A 83 -19.33 28.21 34.73
C VAL A 83 -19.20 29.66 35.20
N LEU A 84 -18.82 30.54 34.28
CA LEU A 84 -18.69 31.96 34.57
C LEU A 84 -20.08 32.46 34.96
N PRO A 85 -20.26 33.05 36.15
CA PRO A 85 -21.46 33.81 36.44
C PRO A 85 -21.55 34.90 35.38
N SER A 86 -22.72 35.03 34.76
CA SER A 86 -23.02 36.05 33.76
C SER A 86 -22.50 37.42 34.21
N GLY A 87 -21.46 37.93 33.54
CA GLY A 87 -20.86 39.24 33.84
C GLY A 87 -19.35 39.26 34.08
N THR A 88 -18.65 38.12 34.13
CA THR A 88 -17.19 38.10 34.34
C THR A 88 -16.45 37.60 33.10
N THR A 89 -15.94 38.49 32.25
CA THR A 89 -15.07 38.13 31.12
C THR A 89 -13.65 37.83 31.62
N ARG A 90 -13.45 36.70 32.31
CA ARG A 90 -12.10 36.13 32.42
C ARG A 90 -11.81 35.41 31.11
N LYS A 91 -10.92 35.98 30.31
CA LYS A 91 -10.40 35.38 29.08
C LYS A 91 -9.66 34.10 29.48
N ILE A 92 -10.32 32.95 29.41
CA ILE A 92 -9.66 31.66 29.63
C ILE A 92 -8.59 31.56 28.54
N GLU A 93 -7.34 31.33 28.93
CA GLU A 93 -6.26 31.15 27.95
C GLU A 93 -6.62 29.96 27.07
N SER A 94 -6.80 30.19 25.77
CA SER A 94 -7.16 29.15 24.79
C SER A 94 -6.02 28.15 24.56
N THR A 95 -4.94 28.24 25.34
CA THR A 95 -3.69 27.53 25.15
C THR A 95 -3.24 26.88 26.45
N PHE A 96 -2.84 25.62 26.40
CA PHE A 96 -2.55 24.79 27.57
C PHE A 96 -1.55 23.69 27.24
N TRP A 97 -0.95 23.07 28.26
CA TRP A 97 -0.08 21.89 28.06
C TRP A 97 -0.78 20.61 28.50
N LEU A 98 -0.61 19.57 27.69
CA LEU A 98 -0.98 18.18 27.98
C LEU A 98 0.28 17.33 28.09
N LYS A 99 0.22 16.26 28.89
CA LYS A 99 1.22 15.20 28.79
C LYS A 99 0.94 14.37 27.55
N TRP A 100 1.99 13.83 26.95
CA TRP A 100 1.86 12.89 25.85
C TRP A 100 0.99 11.67 26.20
N GLU A 101 1.09 11.17 27.43
CA GLU A 101 0.25 10.08 27.95
C GLU A 101 -1.25 10.41 27.91
N ASP A 102 -1.62 11.66 28.22
CA ASP A 102 -2.99 12.12 28.15
C ASP A 102 -3.44 12.22 26.68
N VAL A 103 -2.55 12.66 25.77
CA VAL A 103 -2.85 12.65 24.32
C VAL A 103 -3.19 11.24 23.85
N LEU A 104 -2.35 10.26 24.20
CA LEU A 104 -2.57 8.86 23.84
C LEU A 104 -3.84 8.25 24.45
N SER A 105 -4.31 8.78 25.58
CA SER A 105 -5.48 8.25 26.30
C SER A 105 -6.79 8.84 25.78
N TYR A 106 -6.80 10.11 25.36
CA TYR A 106 -8.02 10.85 25.03
C TYR A 106 -8.20 11.17 23.54
N TYR A 107 -7.16 11.03 22.72
CA TYR A 107 -7.19 11.37 21.30
C TYR A 107 -6.87 10.15 20.45
N THR A 108 -7.59 10.01 19.34
CA THR A 108 -7.52 8.87 18.43
C THR A 108 -6.64 9.16 17.22
N GLN A 109 -6.47 10.44 16.85
CA GLN A 109 -5.83 10.83 15.60
C GLN A 109 -4.91 12.05 15.77
N ILE A 110 -3.79 12.01 15.03
CA ILE A 110 -2.85 13.13 14.88
C ILE A 110 -2.77 13.46 13.39
N ASN A 111 -3.19 14.66 13.02
CA ASN A 111 -3.03 15.16 11.66
C ASN A 111 -1.73 15.97 11.55
N LEU A 112 -0.99 15.71 10.48
CA LEU A 112 0.29 16.36 10.17
C LEU A 112 0.22 16.97 8.78
N CYS A 113 0.34 18.29 8.73
CA CYS A 113 0.57 19.03 7.48
C CYS A 113 2.02 19.49 7.46
N TRP A 114 2.69 19.33 6.33
CA TRP A 114 4.07 19.76 6.15
C TRP A 114 4.18 20.79 5.04
N ASN A 115 5.19 21.64 5.12
CA ASN A 115 5.58 22.52 4.03
C ASN A 115 6.32 21.68 2.97
N PRO A 116 5.77 21.48 1.76
CA PRO A 116 6.43 20.67 0.74
C PRO A 116 7.74 21.30 0.25
N SER A 117 7.97 22.59 0.50
CA SER A 117 9.20 23.30 0.13
C SER A 117 10.44 22.86 0.93
N ILE A 118 10.27 22.04 1.98
CA ILE A 118 11.41 21.46 2.69
C ILE A 118 12.16 20.42 1.85
N TYR A 119 11.49 19.82 0.86
CA TYR A 119 12.10 18.82 0.00
C TYR A 119 12.77 19.52 -1.19
N PRO A 120 14.10 19.42 -1.32
CA PRO A 120 14.83 20.01 -2.44
C PRO A 120 14.51 19.32 -3.77
N PHE A 121 14.09 18.05 -3.75
CA PHE A 121 13.75 17.28 -4.93
C PHE A 121 12.27 16.93 -4.94
N LYS A 122 11.60 17.26 -6.04
CA LYS A 122 10.20 16.93 -6.31
C LYS A 122 10.07 16.39 -7.72
N LYS A 123 9.44 15.23 -7.85
CA LYS A 123 9.04 14.63 -9.14
C LYS A 123 7.52 14.47 -9.13
N GLN A 124 6.88 14.83 -10.22
CA GLN A 124 5.44 14.63 -10.42
C GLN A 124 5.25 13.81 -11.69
N ILE A 125 4.48 12.73 -11.58
CA ILE A 125 4.17 11.84 -12.68
C ILE A 125 2.65 11.79 -12.83
N HIS A 126 2.16 11.95 -14.05
CA HIS A 126 0.75 11.79 -14.38
C HIS A 126 0.60 10.48 -15.14
N SER A 127 -0.27 9.61 -14.65
CA SER A 127 -0.54 8.30 -15.26
C SER A 127 -2.01 7.94 -15.07
N PHE A 128 -2.40 6.77 -15.56
CA PHE A 128 -3.77 6.32 -15.57
C PHE A 128 -3.86 4.80 -15.55
N TRP A 129 -4.94 4.30 -14.99
CA TRP A 129 -5.36 2.92 -15.12
C TRP A 129 -6.04 2.70 -16.43
N LYS A 130 -5.44 1.86 -17.27
CA LYS A 130 -6.09 1.43 -18.51
C LYS A 130 -7.33 0.61 -18.20
N ASN A 131 -8.40 0.88 -18.94
CA ASN A 131 -9.54 -0.04 -19.00
C ASN A 131 -9.10 -1.30 -19.77
N ARG A 132 -9.09 -2.45 -19.10
CA ARG A 132 -8.67 -3.73 -19.68
C ARG A 132 -9.83 -4.71 -19.90
N TYR A 133 -11.06 -4.21 -19.81
CA TYR A 133 -12.27 -4.92 -20.27
C TYR A 133 -12.60 -4.58 -21.74
N LEU A 134 -11.64 -3.94 -22.43
CA LEU A 134 -11.65 -3.78 -23.88
C LEU A 134 -11.68 -5.16 -24.57
N PRO A 135 -12.21 -5.23 -25.81
CA PRO A 135 -12.45 -6.51 -26.49
C PRO A 135 -11.20 -7.41 -26.53
N GLU A 136 -11.43 -8.72 -26.55
CA GLU A 136 -10.43 -9.81 -26.60
C GLU A 136 -9.34 -9.61 -27.68
N SER A 137 -9.57 -8.72 -28.64
CA SER A 137 -8.61 -8.27 -29.65
C SER A 137 -7.39 -7.52 -29.12
N GLU A 138 -7.49 -6.79 -27.99
CA GLU A 138 -6.36 -6.03 -27.42
C GLU A 138 -5.60 -6.79 -26.33
N TYR A 139 -6.29 -7.68 -25.61
CA TYR A 139 -5.70 -8.52 -24.55
C TYR A 139 -6.22 -9.96 -24.67
N PRO A 140 -5.88 -10.69 -25.74
CA PRO A 140 -6.33 -12.06 -25.91
C PRO A 140 -5.80 -12.92 -24.77
N ASN A 141 -6.68 -13.75 -24.20
CA ASN A 141 -6.36 -14.75 -23.17
C ASN A 141 -6.08 -14.23 -21.75
N LEU A 142 -6.35 -12.95 -21.46
CA LEU A 142 -6.32 -12.38 -20.11
C LEU A 142 -7.69 -12.51 -19.43
N SER A 143 -7.73 -13.22 -18.30
CA SER A 143 -8.96 -13.57 -17.60
C SER A 143 -8.93 -13.25 -16.11
N GLY A 144 -10.06 -13.50 -15.47
CA GLY A 144 -10.56 -12.77 -14.30
C GLY A 144 -9.59 -12.56 -13.14
N LYS A 145 -8.74 -13.53 -12.80
CA LYS A 145 -7.85 -13.39 -11.64
C LYS A 145 -6.56 -12.64 -11.96
N PHE A 146 -6.07 -12.73 -13.18
CA PHE A 146 -4.89 -11.94 -13.58
C PHE A 146 -5.19 -10.44 -13.68
N LEU A 147 -6.47 -10.08 -13.87
CA LEU A 147 -6.94 -8.68 -13.91
C LEU A 147 -7.49 -8.19 -12.57
N ASP A 148 -7.53 -9.05 -11.56
CA ASP A 148 -7.99 -8.73 -10.22
C ASP A 148 -6.76 -8.45 -9.34
N GLU A 149 -6.64 -7.20 -8.89
CA GLU A 149 -5.48 -6.71 -8.15
C GLU A 149 -5.32 -7.33 -6.75
N ASN A 150 -6.33 -8.04 -6.24
CA ASN A 150 -6.20 -8.87 -5.05
C ASN A 150 -5.43 -10.17 -5.31
N TYR A 151 -5.29 -10.58 -6.57
CA TYR A 151 -4.58 -11.79 -6.98
C TYR A 151 -3.32 -11.48 -7.77
N CYS A 152 -3.31 -10.43 -8.59
CA CYS A 152 -2.19 -10.06 -9.44
C CYS A 152 -2.08 -8.55 -9.62
N VAL A 153 -0.94 -7.95 -9.24
CA VAL A 153 -0.68 -6.51 -9.40
C VAL A 153 0.15 -6.18 -10.65
N GLU A 154 0.51 -7.17 -11.46
CA GLU A 154 1.38 -7.02 -12.63
C GLU A 154 0.86 -5.95 -13.61
N TYR A 155 -0.44 -5.93 -13.82
CA TYR A 155 -1.10 -5.05 -14.78
C TYR A 155 -1.56 -3.72 -14.19
N CYS A 156 -1.32 -3.51 -12.90
CA CYS A 156 -1.46 -2.20 -12.28
C CYS A 156 -0.34 -1.27 -12.78
N PRO A 157 -0.56 0.06 -12.85
CA PRO A 157 0.54 1.01 -13.03
C PRO A 157 1.60 0.81 -11.94
N GLN A 158 2.86 0.66 -12.35
CA GLN A 158 3.97 0.40 -11.44
C GLN A 158 5.08 1.41 -11.69
N PHE A 159 5.65 1.95 -10.62
CA PHE A 159 6.71 2.96 -10.68
C PHE A 159 7.94 2.43 -9.96
N VAL A 160 9.08 2.40 -10.65
CA VAL A 160 10.38 2.07 -10.05
C VAL A 160 10.98 3.32 -9.44
N PHE A 161 11.39 3.18 -8.18
CA PHE A 161 12.19 4.12 -7.43
C PHE A 161 13.62 3.58 -7.44
N THR A 162 14.57 4.32 -8.00
CA THR A 162 15.99 3.98 -7.90
C THR A 162 16.66 4.99 -6.98
N ILE A 163 17.17 4.47 -5.88
CA ILE A 163 17.77 5.24 -4.80
C ILE A 163 19.29 5.06 -4.89
N PRO A 164 20.05 6.13 -5.10
CA PRO A 164 21.51 6.04 -5.14
C PRO A 164 22.09 5.79 -3.73
N PRO A 165 23.35 5.33 -3.64
CA PRO A 165 24.06 5.23 -2.37
C PRO A 165 24.02 6.55 -1.58
N HIS A 166 23.73 6.45 -0.29
CA HIS A 166 23.51 7.59 0.59
C HIS A 166 24.01 7.30 2.01
N LYS A 167 24.50 8.33 2.69
CA LYS A 167 25.22 8.17 3.97
C LYS A 167 24.33 8.23 5.20
N ASP A 168 23.24 8.99 5.10
CA ASP A 168 22.32 9.30 6.18
C ASP A 168 20.94 8.80 5.80
N ASP A 169 20.21 8.26 6.77
CA ASP A 169 18.82 7.88 6.58
C ASP A 169 18.01 9.08 6.10
N PHE A 170 17.08 8.84 5.18
CA PHE A 170 16.25 9.90 4.65
C PHE A 170 14.84 9.41 4.39
N GLU A 171 13.91 10.35 4.34
CA GLU A 171 12.52 10.06 3.98
C GLU A 171 12.25 10.40 2.51
N VAL A 172 11.46 9.53 1.89
CA VAL A 172 10.75 9.80 0.64
C VAL A 172 9.28 9.87 0.99
N ARG A 173 8.65 10.98 0.62
CA ARG A 173 7.22 11.15 0.76
C ARG A 173 6.56 10.97 -0.59
N ILE A 174 5.51 10.17 -0.61
CA ILE A 174 4.64 10.06 -1.78
C ILE A 174 3.30 10.70 -1.49
N PHE A 175 2.75 11.34 -2.50
CA PHE A 175 1.40 11.88 -2.51
C PHE A 175 0.72 11.45 -3.80
N LEU A 176 -0.26 10.59 -3.66
CA LEU A 176 -1.01 10.01 -4.76
C LEU A 176 -2.40 10.63 -4.78
N GLN A 177 -2.77 11.20 -5.92
CA GLN A 177 -4.03 11.89 -6.10
C GLN A 177 -4.74 11.37 -7.33
N ARG A 178 -5.93 10.81 -7.14
CA ARG A 178 -6.85 10.48 -8.22
C ARG A 178 -7.47 11.74 -8.80
N HIS A 179 -7.60 11.78 -10.13
CA HIS A 179 -8.34 12.83 -10.82
C HIS A 179 -9.81 12.45 -10.88
N MET A 180 -10.67 13.30 -10.33
CA MET A 180 -12.12 13.09 -10.32
C MET A 180 -12.82 14.18 -11.11
N ARG A 181 -13.75 13.80 -11.98
CA ARG A 181 -14.58 14.76 -12.73
C ARG A 181 -15.82 15.19 -11.95
N ASN A 182 -16.47 14.26 -11.25
CA ASN A 182 -17.66 14.50 -10.42
C ASN A 182 -17.46 13.85 -9.03
N PHE A 183 -17.59 14.64 -7.96
CA PHE A 183 -17.49 14.13 -6.58
C PHE A 183 -18.71 13.30 -6.15
N GLU A 184 -19.92 13.69 -6.57
CA GLU A 184 -21.19 13.10 -6.10
C GLU A 184 -21.46 11.68 -6.60
N GLN A 185 -20.79 11.22 -7.66
CA GLN A 185 -21.04 9.91 -8.31
C GLN A 185 -19.94 8.87 -8.06
N ASN A 186 -18.84 9.24 -7.39
CA ASN A 186 -17.62 8.42 -7.32
C ASN A 186 -17.22 8.00 -5.89
N GLY A 187 -18.15 8.04 -4.95
CA GLY A 187 -17.92 7.77 -3.51
C GLY A 187 -17.43 6.35 -3.20
N ASP A 188 -17.61 5.40 -4.12
CA ASP A 188 -17.18 3.99 -3.96
C ASP A 188 -15.87 3.69 -4.70
N ARG A 189 -15.22 4.72 -5.26
CA ARG A 189 -13.93 4.54 -5.90
C ARG A 189 -12.82 4.67 -4.87
N PHE A 190 -11.90 3.72 -4.82
CA PHE A 190 -10.77 3.75 -3.90
C PHE A 190 -9.46 4.08 -4.63
N ILE A 191 -8.44 4.41 -3.85
CA ILE A 191 -7.06 4.41 -4.33
C ILE A 191 -6.15 3.87 -3.23
N SER A 192 -5.18 3.06 -3.62
CA SER A 192 -4.20 2.45 -2.74
C SER A 192 -2.88 2.28 -3.50
N PHE A 193 -1.84 1.87 -2.79
CA PHE A 193 -0.59 1.44 -3.38
C PHE A 193 0.04 0.33 -2.54
N LYS A 194 0.92 -0.44 -3.16
CA LYS A 194 1.78 -1.42 -2.52
C LYS A 194 3.23 -1.21 -2.97
N LEU A 195 4.17 -1.29 -2.04
CA LEU A 195 5.60 -1.17 -2.27
C LEU A 195 6.26 -2.56 -2.26
N PHE A 196 7.17 -2.82 -3.19
CA PHE A 196 7.87 -4.10 -3.37
C PHE A 196 9.37 -3.85 -3.57
N SER A 197 10.20 -4.86 -3.32
CA SER A 197 11.58 -4.88 -3.83
C SER A 197 11.58 -5.01 -5.36
N PHE A 198 12.50 -4.34 -6.04
CA PHE A 198 12.64 -4.47 -7.49
C PHE A 198 13.80 -5.39 -7.85
N GLU A 199 13.47 -6.52 -8.47
CA GLU A 199 14.45 -7.51 -8.95
C GLU A 199 14.63 -7.48 -10.49
N GLY A 200 14.22 -6.38 -11.13
CA GLY A 200 14.32 -6.20 -12.58
C GLY A 200 13.05 -6.53 -13.37
N TYR A 201 12.02 -7.07 -12.71
CA TYR A 201 10.72 -7.39 -13.28
C TYR A 201 9.58 -6.73 -12.49
N ARG A 202 8.38 -6.71 -13.08
CA ARG A 202 7.19 -6.13 -12.45
C ARG A 202 6.78 -6.93 -11.22
N ALA A 203 6.24 -6.27 -10.21
CA ALA A 203 5.63 -6.96 -9.08
C ALA A 203 4.41 -7.74 -9.58
N ILE A 204 4.25 -9.00 -9.17
CA ILE A 204 3.16 -9.88 -9.62
C ILE A 204 2.24 -10.19 -8.45
N TYR A 205 2.81 -10.74 -7.37
CA TYR A 205 2.06 -11.22 -6.22
C TYR A 205 1.78 -10.09 -5.22
N PRO A 206 0.51 -9.75 -4.96
CA PRO A 206 0.16 -8.68 -4.03
C PRO A 206 0.62 -8.90 -2.58
N GLU A 207 0.89 -10.15 -2.18
CA GLU A 207 1.34 -10.59 -0.86
C GLU A 207 2.83 -10.33 -0.59
N ASP A 208 3.66 -10.25 -1.63
CA ASP A 208 5.12 -10.04 -1.53
C ASP A 208 5.49 -8.57 -1.21
N ASN A 209 4.50 -7.77 -0.81
CA ASN A 209 4.69 -6.35 -0.54
C ASN A 209 5.50 -6.12 0.75
N LEU A 210 6.37 -5.12 0.71
CA LEU A 210 7.09 -4.59 1.86
C LEU A 210 6.19 -3.66 2.70
N ARG A 211 5.26 -2.98 2.02
CA ARG A 211 4.32 -2.04 2.63
C ARG A 211 3.08 -1.88 1.76
N ALA A 212 1.92 -1.83 2.39
CA ALA A 212 0.64 -1.57 1.74
C ALA A 212 -0.06 -0.41 2.42
N PHE A 213 -0.63 0.48 1.62
CA PHE A 213 -1.54 1.50 2.11
C PHE A 213 -2.97 1.01 2.02
N GLN A 214 -3.74 1.14 3.10
CA GLN A 214 -5.14 0.69 3.10
C GLN A 214 -5.96 1.52 2.12
N TYR A 215 -6.98 0.91 1.51
CA TYR A 215 -7.84 1.60 0.56
C TYR A 215 -8.47 2.84 1.20
N SER A 216 -8.19 4.00 0.62
CA SER A 216 -8.83 5.26 1.01
C SER A 216 -9.97 5.57 0.06
N LYS A 217 -11.12 5.97 0.64
CA LYS A 217 -12.23 6.57 -0.10
C LYS A 217 -11.93 8.01 -0.54
N ARG A 218 -10.94 8.65 0.08
CA ARG A 218 -10.50 10.00 -0.30
C ARG A 218 -9.82 9.93 -1.66
N GLU A 219 -9.91 10.99 -2.45
CA GLU A 219 -9.18 11.07 -3.73
C GLU A 219 -7.67 11.14 -3.59
N MET A 220 -7.17 11.31 -2.36
CA MET A 220 -5.75 11.44 -2.08
C MET A 220 -5.33 10.48 -0.98
N CYS A 221 -4.12 9.93 -1.14
CA CYS A 221 -3.38 9.28 -0.08
C CYS A 221 -1.94 9.75 -0.07
N SER A 222 -1.34 9.74 1.12
CA SER A 222 0.04 10.15 1.30
C SER A 222 0.71 9.22 2.29
N ASP A 223 1.97 8.90 2.03
CA ASP A 223 2.75 8.08 2.93
C ASP A 223 4.22 8.47 2.91
N VAL A 224 4.95 8.02 3.93
CA VAL A 224 6.36 8.30 4.14
C VAL A 224 7.12 6.98 4.25
N PHE A 225 8.09 6.83 3.37
CA PHE A 225 9.07 5.76 3.40
C PHE A 225 10.36 6.31 3.98
N ILE A 226 10.93 5.60 4.94
CA ILE A 226 12.24 5.92 5.53
C ILE A 226 13.20 4.88 4.97
N PHE A 227 14.25 5.33 4.30
CA PHE A 227 15.32 4.49 3.79
C PHE A 227 16.54 4.65 4.68
N GLU A 228 17.07 3.52 5.15
CA GLU A 228 18.28 3.44 5.95
C GLU A 228 19.50 3.60 5.06
N ASN A 229 20.58 4.13 5.61
CA ASN A 229 21.80 4.36 4.87
C ASN A 229 22.33 3.13 4.12
N SER A 230 22.65 3.32 2.84
CA SER A 230 23.11 2.24 1.97
C SER A 230 24.29 2.65 1.11
N ASN A 231 25.25 1.72 0.96
CA ASN A 231 26.41 1.89 0.09
C ASN A 231 26.17 1.37 -1.33
N SER A 232 25.00 0.81 -1.61
CA SER A 232 24.61 0.27 -2.91
C SER A 232 23.36 0.97 -3.44
N ASP A 233 23.18 0.95 -4.76
CA ASP A 233 21.92 1.34 -5.37
C ASP A 233 20.81 0.39 -4.91
N GLU A 234 19.69 0.97 -4.49
CA GLU A 234 18.49 0.24 -4.10
C GLU A 234 17.37 0.54 -5.09
N SER A 235 16.52 -0.44 -5.34
CA SER A 235 15.37 -0.25 -6.23
C SER A 235 14.12 -0.90 -5.68
N TYR A 236 13.02 -0.15 -5.78
CA TYR A 236 11.71 -0.55 -5.28
C TYR A 236 10.65 -0.28 -6.34
N VAL A 237 9.56 -1.05 -6.29
CA VAL A 237 8.41 -0.84 -7.16
C VAL A 237 7.20 -0.42 -6.33
N LEU A 238 6.55 0.67 -6.74
CA LEU A 238 5.26 1.07 -6.22
C LEU A 238 4.16 0.69 -7.23
N ALA A 239 3.37 -0.33 -6.92
CA ALA A 239 2.16 -0.64 -7.66
C ALA A 239 1.01 0.20 -7.12
N ILE A 240 0.34 0.96 -7.98
CA ILE A 240 -0.89 1.67 -7.62
C ILE A 240 -2.04 0.67 -7.67
N LEU A 241 -3.05 0.78 -6.80
CA LEU A 241 -4.27 -0.05 -6.77
C LEU A 241 -5.53 0.84 -6.87
N LYS A 242 -6.59 0.36 -7.51
CA LYS A 242 -7.82 1.16 -7.76
C LYS A 242 -9.04 0.69 -6.95
N GLY A 243 -8.93 -0.40 -6.20
CA GLY A 243 -9.98 -1.00 -5.39
C GLY A 243 -11.03 -1.76 -6.19
N ASP A 244 -11.71 -2.68 -5.51
CA ASP A 244 -12.62 -3.68 -6.10
C ASP A 244 -13.94 -3.09 -6.64
N ASP A 245 -14.36 -1.93 -6.14
CA ASP A 245 -15.68 -1.31 -6.44
C ASP A 245 -15.66 -0.33 -7.61
N ILE A 246 -14.49 -0.08 -8.23
CA ILE A 246 -14.48 0.75 -9.44
C ILE A 246 -15.01 -0.07 -10.60
N ASP A 247 -16.08 0.45 -11.22
CA ASP A 247 -16.62 -0.09 -12.47
C ASP A 247 -15.46 -0.40 -13.40
N LYS A 248 -15.37 -1.70 -13.71
CA LYS A 248 -14.21 -2.34 -14.32
C LYS A 248 -13.78 -1.67 -15.65
N SER A 249 -14.71 -0.94 -16.28
CA SER A 249 -14.57 -0.17 -17.50
C SER A 249 -14.00 1.25 -17.36
N ASP A 250 -13.79 1.78 -16.16
CA ASP A 250 -13.37 3.17 -16.01
C ASP A 250 -11.85 3.33 -16.07
N GLU A 251 -11.42 4.24 -16.94
CA GLU A 251 -10.06 4.77 -16.92
C GLU A 251 -9.91 5.69 -15.71
N VAL A 252 -8.97 5.38 -14.82
CA VAL A 252 -8.73 6.16 -13.60
C VAL A 252 -7.42 6.91 -13.74
N GLN A 253 -7.50 8.21 -13.97
CA GLN A 253 -6.34 9.10 -14.06
C GLN A 253 -5.88 9.51 -12.67
N PHE A 254 -4.57 9.66 -12.48
CA PHE A 254 -3.97 10.07 -11.21
C PHE A 254 -2.63 10.80 -11.40
N SER A 255 -2.22 11.51 -10.35
CA SER A 255 -0.88 12.07 -10.21
C SER A 255 -0.17 11.41 -9.03
N LEU A 256 1.10 11.07 -9.23
CA LEU A 256 2.03 10.66 -8.19
C LEU A 256 3.08 11.74 -7.99
N ASP A 257 3.02 12.43 -6.87
CA ASP A 257 4.05 13.34 -6.39
C ASP A 257 5.02 12.56 -5.50
N VAL A 258 6.31 12.66 -5.79
CA VAL A 258 7.40 12.08 -5.00
C VAL A 258 8.32 13.19 -4.55
N LEU A 259 8.47 13.34 -3.23
CA LEU A 259 9.29 14.36 -2.59
C LEU A 259 10.40 13.69 -1.77
N SER A 260 11.64 14.17 -1.91
CA SER A 260 12.80 13.56 -1.27
C SER A 260 13.90 14.58 -0.93
N PHE A 261 14.76 14.21 0.02
CA PHE A 261 15.93 15.01 0.40
C PHE A 261 17.16 14.78 -0.49
N ILE A 262 17.17 13.67 -1.23
CA ILE A 262 18.17 13.36 -2.25
C ILE A 262 17.50 13.18 -3.61
N ASP A 263 18.25 13.33 -4.71
CA ASP A 263 17.72 13.08 -6.05
C ASP A 263 17.59 11.57 -6.28
N ILE A 264 16.35 11.09 -6.32
CA ILE A 264 16.02 9.68 -6.61
C ILE A 264 15.37 9.59 -7.97
N ASP A 265 15.69 8.56 -8.76
CA ASP A 265 15.04 8.36 -10.05
C ASP A 265 13.68 7.69 -9.87
N VAL A 266 12.67 8.16 -10.60
CA VAL A 266 11.32 7.58 -10.56
C VAL A 266 10.82 7.44 -11.98
N LYS A 267 10.48 6.22 -12.37
CA LYS A 267 10.03 5.89 -13.73
C LYS A 267 8.84 4.96 -13.69
N GLU A 268 7.86 5.21 -14.55
CA GLU A 268 6.80 4.25 -14.80
C GLU A 268 7.36 3.04 -15.56
N LEU A 269 7.10 1.84 -15.06
CA LEU A 269 7.45 0.61 -15.73
C LEU A 269 6.53 0.41 -16.94
N PRO A 270 7.08 0.07 -18.11
CA PRO A 270 6.27 -0.23 -19.28
C PRO A 270 5.41 -1.47 -19.00
N GLU A 271 4.23 -1.50 -19.61
CA GLU A 271 3.36 -2.67 -19.53
C GLU A 271 4.06 -3.91 -20.11
N PRO A 272 3.72 -5.13 -19.61
CA PRO A 272 4.20 -6.37 -20.19
C PRO A 272 3.91 -6.41 -21.69
N VAL A 273 4.95 -6.52 -22.50
CA VAL A 273 4.81 -6.73 -23.95
C VAL A 273 4.73 -8.23 -24.18
N ILE A 274 3.55 -8.68 -24.63
CA ILE A 274 3.31 -10.09 -24.96
C ILE A 274 3.31 -10.20 -26.48
N GLU A 275 4.38 -10.79 -27.04
CA GLU A 275 4.48 -11.01 -28.49
C GLU A 275 3.53 -12.12 -28.94
N ASP A 276 3.58 -13.26 -28.25
CA ASP A 276 2.74 -14.43 -28.51
C ASP A 276 2.09 -14.92 -27.21
N SER A 277 0.79 -15.28 -27.28
CA SER A 277 0.07 -15.85 -26.14
C SER A 277 -0.68 -17.12 -26.53
N TYR A 278 -0.57 -18.13 -25.67
CA TYR A 278 -1.23 -19.43 -25.84
C TYR A 278 -2.02 -19.77 -24.58
N GLN A 279 -3.29 -20.12 -24.75
CA GLN A 279 -4.15 -20.54 -23.63
C GLN A 279 -4.56 -21.99 -23.78
N VAL A 280 -4.44 -22.74 -22.69
CA VAL A 280 -4.93 -24.12 -22.60
C VAL A 280 -5.93 -24.19 -21.45
N LYS A 281 -7.16 -24.59 -21.76
CA LYS A 281 -8.21 -24.82 -20.74
C LYS A 281 -8.17 -26.26 -20.27
N GLY A 282 -8.28 -26.45 -18.96
CA GLY A 282 -8.24 -27.76 -18.30
C GLY A 282 -9.21 -27.86 -17.13
N LYS A 283 -9.34 -29.06 -16.57
CA LYS A 283 -10.08 -29.29 -15.33
C LYS A 283 -9.48 -30.43 -14.52
N TRP A 284 -9.46 -30.25 -13.21
CA TRP A 284 -9.19 -31.32 -12.26
C TRP A 284 -10.34 -32.33 -12.25
N ASN A 285 -10.01 -33.61 -12.09
CA ASN A 285 -10.96 -34.71 -12.07
C ASN A 285 -10.36 -35.90 -11.30
N PRO A 286 -11.11 -36.98 -10.98
CA PRO A 286 -10.57 -38.09 -10.19
C PRO A 286 -9.33 -38.78 -10.79
N LYS A 287 -9.09 -38.67 -12.10
CA LYS A 287 -7.85 -39.17 -12.74
C LYS A 287 -6.71 -38.16 -12.75
N ARG A 288 -7.02 -36.89 -12.48
CA ARG A 288 -6.09 -35.76 -12.40
C ARG A 288 -6.49 -34.84 -11.23
N PRO A 289 -6.31 -35.30 -9.98
CA PRO A 289 -6.88 -34.65 -8.80
C PRO A 289 -6.24 -33.30 -8.52
N GLY A 290 -4.96 -33.13 -8.88
CA GLY A 290 -4.25 -31.88 -8.73
C GLY A 290 -3.36 -31.79 -7.52
N GLY A 291 -3.38 -32.76 -6.59
CA GLY A 291 -2.74 -32.65 -5.27
C GLY A 291 -1.25 -32.28 -5.23
N ASP A 292 -0.72 -32.14 -4.03
CA ASP A 292 0.62 -31.58 -3.80
C ASP A 292 1.73 -32.30 -4.57
N LEU A 293 2.78 -31.57 -4.97
CA LEU A 293 3.99 -32.09 -5.62
C LEU A 293 4.71 -33.15 -4.75
N LEU A 294 4.51 -33.10 -3.43
CA LEU A 294 5.00 -34.12 -2.50
C LEU A 294 4.12 -35.37 -2.41
N SER A 295 2.90 -35.33 -2.94
CA SER A 295 1.98 -36.46 -2.87
C SER A 295 2.38 -37.60 -3.82
N GLU A 296 2.04 -38.83 -3.44
CA GLU A 296 2.23 -40.02 -4.30
C GLU A 296 1.46 -39.91 -5.63
N ASN A 297 0.39 -39.11 -5.65
CA ASN A 297 -0.45 -38.87 -6.82
C ASN A 297 -0.01 -37.67 -7.66
N SER A 298 1.09 -36.98 -7.33
CA SER A 298 1.62 -35.83 -8.08
C SER A 298 1.84 -36.14 -9.56
N LEU A 299 2.19 -37.38 -9.89
CA LEU A 299 2.35 -37.87 -11.27
C LEU A 299 1.04 -37.87 -12.09
N ASN A 300 -0.10 -37.86 -11.42
CA ASN A 300 -1.42 -37.82 -12.04
C ASN A 300 -1.91 -36.39 -12.27
N ASN A 301 -1.18 -35.37 -11.81
CA ASN A 301 -1.57 -33.98 -12.02
C ASN A 301 -1.60 -33.62 -13.50
N PRO A 302 -2.31 -32.53 -13.88
CA PRO A 302 -2.25 -32.03 -15.25
C PRO A 302 -0.81 -31.63 -15.64
N HIS A 303 -0.28 -32.31 -16.66
CA HIS A 303 1.05 -32.02 -17.22
C HIS A 303 0.91 -31.40 -18.61
N TYR A 304 1.74 -30.40 -18.88
CA TYR A 304 1.84 -29.73 -20.16
C TYR A 304 3.30 -29.75 -20.61
N LYS A 305 3.52 -29.98 -21.91
CA LYS A 305 4.85 -29.94 -22.51
C LYS A 305 5.06 -28.58 -23.16
N VAL A 306 6.17 -27.92 -22.84
CA VAL A 306 6.64 -26.70 -23.50
C VAL A 306 7.97 -27.03 -24.17
N THR A 307 8.05 -26.82 -25.48
CA THR A 307 9.30 -27.02 -26.24
C THR A 307 9.84 -25.65 -26.65
N VAL A 308 11.05 -25.34 -26.18
CA VAL A 308 11.75 -24.09 -26.45
C VAL A 308 12.81 -24.36 -27.53
N ILE A 309 12.74 -23.63 -28.64
CA ILE A 309 13.64 -23.84 -29.80
C ILE A 309 14.89 -22.96 -29.68
N GLU A 310 14.72 -21.73 -29.21
CA GLU A 310 15.78 -20.73 -28.96
C GLU A 310 15.57 -20.10 -27.58
N PRO A 311 16.62 -19.53 -26.93
CA PRO A 311 16.48 -18.90 -25.64
C PRO A 311 15.37 -17.85 -25.65
N VAL A 312 14.42 -17.95 -24.72
CA VAL A 312 13.23 -17.09 -24.68
C VAL A 312 12.93 -16.64 -23.26
N HIS A 313 12.62 -15.36 -23.10
CA HIS A 313 12.01 -14.84 -21.87
C HIS A 313 10.52 -15.16 -21.92
N ILE A 314 10.05 -15.99 -20.99
CA ILE A 314 8.70 -16.53 -21.00
C ILE A 314 8.02 -16.30 -19.66
N GLN A 315 6.73 -16.06 -19.74
CA GLN A 315 5.85 -15.99 -18.60
C GLN A 315 4.81 -17.10 -18.68
N ILE A 316 4.84 -18.01 -17.71
CA ILE A 316 3.89 -19.14 -17.63
C ILE A 316 2.91 -18.84 -16.51
N LYS A 317 1.65 -18.73 -16.86
CA LYS A 317 0.55 -18.33 -15.97
C LYS A 317 -0.50 -19.42 -15.86
N ALA A 318 -1.02 -19.62 -14.67
CA ALA A 318 -2.16 -20.49 -14.42
C ALA A 318 -3.15 -19.80 -13.47
N GLU A 319 -4.45 -19.97 -13.71
CA GLU A 319 -5.51 -19.56 -12.79
C GLU A 319 -6.54 -20.67 -12.60
N CYS A 320 -7.21 -20.66 -11.45
CA CYS A 320 -8.35 -21.51 -11.18
C CYS A 320 -9.33 -20.81 -10.22
N GLU A 321 -10.57 -21.26 -10.17
CA GLU A 321 -11.62 -20.57 -9.40
C GLU A 321 -11.43 -20.67 -7.88
N LYS A 322 -11.15 -21.86 -7.34
CA LYS A 322 -11.30 -22.14 -5.91
C LYS A 322 -10.03 -22.56 -5.17
N ASN A 323 -9.11 -23.24 -5.85
CA ASN A 323 -7.98 -23.88 -5.17
C ASN A 323 -6.77 -22.96 -5.10
N SER A 324 -5.96 -23.10 -4.06
CA SER A 324 -4.57 -22.65 -4.12
C SER A 324 -3.84 -23.50 -5.15
N ILE A 325 -3.13 -22.88 -6.08
CA ILE A 325 -2.40 -23.57 -7.13
C ILE A 325 -0.92 -23.22 -7.08
N MET A 326 -0.10 -24.17 -7.49
CA MET A 326 1.32 -24.00 -7.69
C MET A 326 1.68 -24.48 -9.09
N LEU A 327 2.39 -23.66 -9.82
CA LEU A 327 2.95 -24.00 -11.12
C LEU A 327 4.37 -24.52 -10.93
N ALA A 328 4.64 -25.79 -11.23
CA ALA A 328 5.97 -26.37 -11.15
C ALA A 328 6.54 -26.60 -12.57
N VAL A 329 7.80 -26.25 -12.78
CA VAL A 329 8.46 -26.35 -14.10
C VAL A 329 9.74 -27.15 -14.02
N PHE A 330 9.87 -28.15 -14.90
CA PHE A 330 10.97 -29.09 -14.94
C PHE A 330 11.62 -29.13 -16.32
N GLU A 331 12.94 -29.14 -16.36
CA GLU A 331 13.72 -29.26 -17.60
C GLU A 331 13.93 -30.73 -18.03
N GLY A 332 14.05 -30.95 -19.34
CA GLY A 332 14.46 -32.21 -19.96
C GLY A 332 13.32 -33.14 -20.36
N GLY A 333 12.06 -32.67 -20.41
CA GLY A 333 10.88 -33.51 -20.72
C GLY A 333 10.74 -34.74 -19.81
N SER A 334 11.47 -34.74 -18.69
CA SER A 334 11.65 -35.91 -17.84
C SER A 334 10.34 -36.17 -17.14
N LYS A 335 9.88 -37.42 -17.16
CA LYS A 335 8.88 -37.86 -16.19
C LYS A 335 9.42 -37.47 -14.82
N ILE A 336 8.65 -36.66 -14.10
CA ILE A 336 8.81 -36.36 -12.68
C ILE A 336 9.38 -37.59 -11.99
N SER A 337 10.45 -37.39 -11.23
CA SER A 337 11.07 -38.50 -10.50
C SER A 337 10.04 -39.13 -9.56
N GLU A 338 10.06 -40.45 -9.44
CA GLU A 338 9.26 -41.17 -8.42
C GLU A 338 9.66 -40.78 -6.98
N THR A 339 10.76 -40.04 -6.80
CA THR A 339 11.17 -39.47 -5.50
C THR A 339 10.78 -37.98 -5.40
N PRO A 340 9.75 -37.63 -4.60
CA PRO A 340 9.18 -36.28 -4.55
C PRO A 340 10.19 -35.15 -4.21
N PHE A 341 11.16 -35.44 -3.33
CA PHE A 341 12.20 -34.48 -2.93
C PHE A 341 13.10 -34.01 -4.08
N SER A 342 13.39 -34.89 -5.04
CA SER A 342 14.22 -34.51 -6.19
C SER A 342 13.48 -33.57 -7.15
N ASN A 343 12.15 -33.56 -7.11
CA ASN A 343 11.32 -32.68 -7.91
C ASN A 343 11.31 -31.26 -7.32
N ILE A 344 11.26 -31.10 -6.00
CA ILE A 344 11.33 -29.77 -5.37
C ILE A 344 12.63 -29.04 -5.74
N THR A 345 13.77 -29.72 -5.66
CA THR A 345 15.08 -29.08 -5.88
C THR A 345 15.34 -28.72 -7.35
N LYS A 346 14.67 -29.40 -8.28
CA LYS A 346 14.80 -29.17 -9.73
C LYS A 346 13.72 -28.26 -10.31
N ASN A 347 12.74 -27.87 -9.48
CA ASN A 347 11.66 -27.00 -9.90
C ASN A 347 12.21 -25.59 -10.14
N LYS A 348 12.03 -25.06 -11.36
CA LYS A 348 12.44 -23.69 -11.71
C LYS A 348 11.54 -22.61 -11.11
N ASN A 349 10.38 -22.99 -10.53
CA ASN A 349 9.51 -22.10 -9.78
C ASN A 349 9.49 -22.53 -8.30
N PRO A 350 10.42 -22.06 -7.45
CA PRO A 350 10.48 -22.47 -6.05
C PRO A 350 9.12 -22.22 -5.39
N GLY A 351 8.49 -23.31 -4.95
CA GLY A 351 7.04 -23.38 -4.81
C GLY A 351 6.46 -22.50 -3.70
N CYS A 352 5.44 -21.73 -4.06
CA CYS A 352 4.41 -21.24 -3.15
C CYS A 352 3.04 -21.56 -3.76
N TYR A 353 2.13 -22.10 -2.95
CA TYR A 353 0.73 -22.24 -3.33
C TYR A 353 0.05 -20.89 -3.14
N SER A 354 -0.45 -20.31 -4.23
CA SER A 354 -1.14 -19.02 -4.23
C SER A 354 -2.60 -19.22 -4.61
N LYS A 355 -3.49 -18.50 -3.92
CA LYS A 355 -4.93 -18.70 -4.03
C LYS A 355 -5.42 -18.39 -5.44
N GLY A 356 -5.75 -19.41 -6.22
CA GLY A 356 -6.42 -19.26 -7.51
C GLY A 356 -5.57 -18.76 -8.68
N PHE A 357 -4.29 -18.46 -8.49
CA PHE A 357 -3.39 -17.99 -9.54
C PHE A 357 -1.97 -18.45 -9.20
N SER A 358 -1.12 -18.72 -10.20
CA SER A 358 0.33 -18.89 -10.05
C SER A 358 1.02 -18.47 -11.36
N CYS A 359 2.21 -17.90 -11.23
CA CYS A 359 3.04 -17.39 -12.31
C CYS A 359 4.52 -17.74 -12.10
N LEU A 360 5.18 -18.05 -13.21
CA LEU A 360 6.63 -18.07 -13.34
C LEU A 360 7.03 -17.12 -14.46
N GLU A 361 7.94 -16.20 -14.18
CA GLU A 361 8.60 -15.38 -15.20
C GLU A 361 10.09 -15.67 -15.19
N THR A 362 10.64 -16.14 -16.31
CA THR A 362 12.05 -16.52 -16.38
C THR A 362 12.55 -16.64 -17.83
N THR A 363 13.86 -16.74 -18.01
CA THR A 363 14.46 -17.11 -19.30
C THR A 363 14.66 -18.62 -19.37
N LEU A 364 14.10 -19.26 -20.40
CA LEU A 364 14.30 -20.68 -20.67
C LEU A 364 15.26 -20.87 -21.84
N GLU A 365 16.25 -21.74 -21.64
CA GLU A 365 17.16 -22.19 -22.69
C GLU A 365 16.49 -23.24 -23.61
N PRO A 366 17.01 -23.48 -24.82
CA PRO A 366 16.48 -24.49 -25.73
C PRO A 366 16.36 -25.86 -25.09
N GLY A 367 15.17 -26.47 -25.18
CA GLY A 367 14.90 -27.75 -24.55
C GLY A 367 13.42 -28.06 -24.39
N ASP A 368 13.16 -29.27 -23.89
CA ASP A 368 11.81 -29.70 -23.53
C ASP A 368 11.58 -29.47 -22.03
N TYR A 369 10.46 -28.84 -21.69
CA TYR A 369 10.04 -28.56 -20.33
C TYR A 369 8.68 -29.20 -20.03
N THR A 370 8.52 -29.66 -18.80
CA THR A 370 7.24 -30.15 -18.26
C THR A 370 6.73 -29.15 -17.25
N VAL A 371 5.52 -28.63 -17.49
CA VAL A 371 4.77 -27.78 -16.57
C VAL A 371 3.70 -28.62 -15.89
N ILE A 372 3.62 -28.52 -14.57
CA ILE A 372 2.66 -29.25 -13.74
C ILE A 372 1.85 -28.24 -12.95
N LEU A 373 0.53 -28.45 -12.92
CA LEU A 373 -0.36 -27.70 -12.05
C LEU A 373 -0.67 -28.53 -10.82
N CYS A 374 -0.19 -28.07 -9.67
CA CYS A 374 -0.47 -28.65 -8.36
C CYS A 374 -1.50 -27.80 -7.61
N THR A 375 -2.20 -28.41 -6.66
CA THR A 375 -3.15 -27.85 -5.72
C THR A 375 -2.73 -28.26 -4.31
N GLU A 376 -2.99 -27.37 -3.35
CA GLU A 376 -2.62 -27.58 -1.95
C GLU A 376 -3.40 -28.75 -1.31
N GLU A 377 -4.63 -29.00 -1.78
CA GLU A 377 -5.48 -30.11 -1.35
C GLU A 377 -5.74 -31.08 -2.52
N ALA A 378 -5.83 -32.38 -2.21
CA ALA A 378 -6.02 -33.47 -3.18
C ALA A 378 -7.49 -33.90 -3.34
#